data_AF-A0A960S8Q0-F1
#
_entry.id   AF-A0A960S8Q0-F1
#
_cell.length_a   1.000
_cell.length_b   1.000
_cell.length_c   1.000
_cell.angle_alpha   90.00
_cell.angle_beta   90.00
_cell.angle_gamma   90.00
#
_symmetry.space_group_name_H-M   'P 1'
#
loop_
_entity.id
_entity.type
_entity.pdbx_description
1 polymer ?
#
loop_
_entity_poly.entity_id
_entity_poly.type
_entity_poly.pdbx_seq_one_letter_code
_entity_poly.pdbx_strand_id
1 'polypeptide(L)'
;IPYEEEHLTPSGITKESAAQILQGMVWRLEELEDWGRQGFEQASRDIAEIFGVNHKKIVMRLLFTTIVGKPAGPPLFDSVEILGKDRARARFLQAIEFLGGVSNKRLSALTKAWKDKDCKEFVEKSTAQ
;
A
#
# COMPACT_ATOMS: atom_id res chain seq x y z
N ILE A 1 -9.47 -0.97 -12.40
CA ILE A 1 -10.62 -1.06 -11.46
C ILE A 1 -11.06 0.37 -11.18
N PRO A 2 -12.36 0.72 -11.17
CA PRO A 2 -12.77 2.05 -10.75
C PRO A 2 -12.42 2.23 -9.26
N TYR A 3 -11.66 3.27 -8.93
CA TYR A 3 -11.31 3.59 -7.55
C TYR A 3 -12.13 4.78 -7.07
N GLU A 4 -12.58 4.69 -5.82
CA GLU A 4 -13.13 5.82 -5.09
C GLU A 4 -12.05 6.33 -4.13
N GLU A 5 -11.80 7.63 -4.17
CA GLU A 5 -10.74 8.28 -3.39
C GLU A 5 -10.84 8.03 -1.88
N GLU A 6 -12.05 8.05 -1.35
CA GLU A 6 -12.35 7.81 0.06
C GLU A 6 -11.90 6.42 0.53
N HIS A 7 -11.87 5.43 -0.37
CA HIS A 7 -11.47 4.06 -0.06
C HIS A 7 -9.95 3.85 -0.11
N LEU A 8 -9.21 4.72 -0.81
CA LEU A 8 -7.74 4.74 -0.84
C LEU A 8 -7.14 5.76 0.13
N THR A 9 -7.97 6.45 0.92
CA THR A 9 -7.54 7.36 1.99
C THR A 9 -8.20 6.99 3.33
N PRO A 10 -7.90 5.79 3.89
CA PRO A 10 -8.43 5.39 5.20
C PRO A 10 -8.24 6.48 6.26
N SER A 11 -9.24 6.61 7.14
CA SER A 11 -9.36 7.64 8.18
C SER A 11 -8.02 8.10 8.75
N GLY A 12 -7.58 9.27 8.28
CA GLY A 12 -6.44 9.98 8.83
C GLY A 12 -5.12 9.80 8.10
N ILE A 13 -5.07 9.37 6.83
CA ILE A 13 -3.85 9.50 5.99
C ILE A 13 -4.12 10.31 4.72
N THR A 14 -3.12 11.04 4.24
CA THR A 14 -3.21 11.79 2.97
C THR A 14 -3.07 10.87 1.76
N LYS A 15 -3.42 11.37 0.57
CA LYS A 15 -3.18 10.67 -0.70
C LYS A 15 -1.71 10.34 -0.91
N GLU A 16 -0.83 11.30 -0.61
CA GLU A 16 0.61 11.13 -0.74
C GLU A 16 1.11 10.00 0.18
N SER A 17 0.66 9.97 1.44
CA SER A 17 0.98 8.87 2.36
C SER A 17 0.43 7.53 1.90
N ALA A 18 -0.79 7.49 1.38
CA ALA A 18 -1.36 6.26 0.82
C ALA A 18 -0.53 5.74 -0.37
N ALA A 19 -0.14 6.62 -1.29
CA ALA A 19 0.70 6.27 -2.44
C ALA A 19 2.07 5.74 -2.00
N GLN A 20 2.68 6.37 -0.98
CA GLN A 20 3.97 5.94 -0.43
C GLN A 20 3.87 4.56 0.27
N ILE A 21 2.80 4.31 1.03
CA ILE A 21 2.53 3.00 1.65
C ILE A 21 2.37 1.92 0.58
N LEU A 22 1.59 2.19 -0.47
CA LEU A 22 1.41 1.25 -1.59
C LEU A 22 2.73 1.00 -2.35
N GLN A 23 3.55 2.03 -2.54
CA GLN A 23 4.88 1.88 -3.14
C GLN A 23 5.78 0.99 -2.27
N GLY A 24 5.72 1.14 -0.94
CA GLY A 24 6.40 0.26 0.00
C GLY A 24 5.95 -1.19 -0.13
N MET A 25 4.64 -1.45 -0.24
CA MET A 25 4.11 -2.80 -0.46
C MET A 25 4.72 -3.45 -1.71
N VAL A 26 4.79 -2.71 -2.83
CA VAL A 26 5.40 -3.21 -4.07
C VAL A 26 6.85 -3.60 -3.82
N TRP A 27 7.66 -2.71 -3.23
CA TRP A 27 9.06 -3.00 -2.95
C TRP A 27 9.24 -4.19 -2.02
N ARG A 28 8.40 -4.32 -0.98
CA ARG A 28 8.53 -5.43 -0.05
C ARG A 28 8.23 -6.78 -0.71
N LEU A 29 7.21 -6.82 -1.57
CA LEU A 29 6.88 -8.02 -2.35
C LEU A 29 7.95 -8.34 -3.40
N GLU A 30 8.64 -7.33 -3.94
CA GLU A 30 9.80 -7.55 -4.81
C GLU A 30 11.00 -8.09 -4.04
N GLU A 31 11.29 -7.57 -2.84
CA GLU A 31 12.38 -8.06 -1.96
C GLU A 31 12.15 -9.49 -1.48
N LEU A 32 10.90 -9.87 -1.21
CA LEU A 32 10.53 -11.22 -0.79
C LEU A 32 10.49 -12.21 -1.96
N GLU A 33 10.39 -11.71 -3.19
CA GLU A 33 10.10 -12.49 -4.40
C GLU A 33 8.84 -13.37 -4.30
N ASP A 34 7.95 -13.08 -3.35
CA ASP A 34 6.71 -13.82 -3.09
C ASP A 34 5.50 -12.89 -3.16
N TRP A 35 4.68 -13.11 -4.19
CA TRP A 35 3.43 -12.38 -4.44
C TRP A 35 2.19 -13.24 -4.14
N GLY A 36 2.39 -14.43 -3.57
CA GLY A 36 1.33 -15.32 -3.11
C GLY A 36 0.83 -14.94 -1.72
N ARG A 37 0.04 -15.84 -1.13
CA ARG A 37 -0.62 -15.61 0.15
C ARG A 37 0.34 -15.23 1.28
N GLN A 38 1.43 -15.99 1.41
CA GLN A 38 2.40 -15.83 2.51
C GLN A 38 3.18 -14.52 2.39
N GLY A 39 3.75 -14.24 1.22
CA GLY A 39 4.46 -12.99 0.93
C GLY A 39 3.59 -11.76 1.13
N PHE A 40 2.34 -11.77 0.67
CA PHE A 40 1.41 -10.65 0.91
C PHE A 40 1.07 -10.43 2.38
N GLU A 41 0.82 -11.52 3.12
CA GLU A 41 0.55 -11.41 4.55
C GLU A 41 1.76 -10.82 5.29
N GLN A 42 2.95 -11.36 5.05
CA GLN A 42 4.20 -10.87 5.66
C GLN A 42 4.45 -9.40 5.28
N ALA A 43 4.42 -9.08 3.99
CA ALA A 43 4.64 -7.71 3.51
C ALA A 43 3.65 -6.73 4.13
N SER A 44 2.37 -7.10 4.26
CA SER A 44 1.37 -6.22 4.87
C SER A 44 1.68 -5.88 6.33
N ARG A 45 2.22 -6.84 7.10
CA ARG A 45 2.63 -6.63 8.49
C ARG A 45 3.89 -5.76 8.56
N ASP A 46 4.90 -6.09 7.76
CA ASP A 46 6.15 -5.33 7.67
C ASP A 46 5.89 -3.86 7.32
N ILE A 47 4.99 -3.61 6.35
CA ILE A 47 4.61 -2.24 5.96
C ILE A 47 3.95 -1.49 7.10
N ALA A 48 3.11 -2.14 7.90
CA ALA A 48 2.52 -1.50 9.07
C ALA A 48 3.59 -1.06 10.07
N GLU A 49 4.62 -1.86 10.28
CA GLU A 49 5.74 -1.57 11.18
C GLU A 49 6.65 -0.46 10.62
N ILE A 50 7.08 -0.59 9.36
CA ILE A 50 7.98 0.35 8.67
C ILE A 50 7.39 1.76 8.63
N PHE A 51 6.10 1.87 8.32
CA PHE A 51 5.41 3.17 8.28
C PHE A 51 4.82 3.58 9.64
N GLY A 52 4.84 2.71 10.65
CA GLY A 52 4.27 3.00 11.97
C GLY A 52 2.77 3.25 11.95
N VAL A 53 2.02 2.53 11.08
CA VAL A 53 0.57 2.66 10.92
C VAL A 53 -0.16 1.44 11.47
N ASN A 54 -1.45 1.62 11.77
CA ASN A 54 -2.27 0.48 12.18
C ASN A 54 -2.53 -0.46 10.99
N HIS A 55 -2.07 -1.70 11.10
CA HIS A 55 -2.20 -2.73 10.06
C HIS A 55 -3.65 -2.91 9.58
N LYS A 56 -4.59 -3.15 10.49
CA LYS A 56 -6.00 -3.42 10.14
C LYS A 56 -6.75 -2.20 9.61
N LYS A 57 -6.55 -1.03 10.22
CA LYS A 57 -7.29 0.20 9.89
C LYS A 57 -6.78 0.89 8.62
N ILE A 58 -5.47 0.82 8.37
CA ILE A 58 -4.82 1.52 7.26
C ILE A 58 -4.41 0.53 6.17
N VAL A 59 -3.43 -0.33 6.45
CA VAL A 59 -2.80 -1.20 5.43
C VAL A 59 -3.81 -2.14 4.81
N MET A 60 -4.56 -2.89 5.61
CA MET A 60 -5.56 -3.83 5.08
C MET A 60 -6.64 -3.12 4.26
N ARG A 61 -7.11 -1.94 4.70
CA ARG A 61 -8.10 -1.18 3.92
C ARG A 61 -7.55 -0.75 2.58
N LEU A 62 -6.31 -0.22 2.54
CA LEU A 62 -5.63 0.12 1.29
C LEU A 62 -5.53 -1.10 0.38
N LEU A 63 -5.06 -2.23 0.89
CA LEU A 63 -4.87 -3.43 0.08
C LEU A 63 -6.19 -4.01 -0.46
N PHE A 64 -7.25 -4.02 0.34
CA PHE A 64 -8.58 -4.41 -0.14
C PHE A 64 -9.05 -3.51 -1.28
N THR A 65 -8.91 -2.20 -1.15
CA THR A 65 -9.31 -1.28 -2.21
C THR A 65 -8.43 -1.43 -3.45
N THR A 66 -7.11 -1.52 -3.29
CA THR A 66 -6.16 -1.69 -4.40
C THR A 66 -6.39 -2.99 -5.16
N ILE A 67 -6.58 -4.11 -4.45
CA ILE A 67 -6.72 -5.43 -5.08
C ILE A 67 -8.16 -5.68 -5.52
N VAL A 68 -9.16 -5.41 -4.69
CA VAL A 68 -10.55 -5.83 -4.92
C VAL A 68 -11.43 -4.66 -5.40
N GLY A 69 -10.97 -3.41 -5.29
CA GLY A 69 -11.73 -2.22 -5.67
C GLY A 69 -12.72 -1.74 -4.62
N LYS A 70 -12.78 -2.40 -3.46
CA LYS A 70 -13.71 -2.12 -2.36
C LYS A 70 -12.98 -2.25 -1.02
N PRO A 71 -13.42 -1.56 0.05
CA PRO A 71 -12.75 -1.59 1.36
C PRO A 71 -12.85 -2.94 2.09
N ALA A 72 -13.64 -3.88 1.58
CA ALA A 72 -13.78 -5.25 2.05
C ALA A 72 -14.23 -6.16 0.90
N GLY A 73 -14.01 -7.46 1.04
CA GLY A 73 -14.36 -8.46 0.03
C GLY A 73 -14.03 -9.88 0.47
N PRO A 74 -13.84 -10.80 -0.49
CA PRO A 74 -13.32 -12.15 -0.22
C PRO A 74 -11.99 -12.10 0.53
N PRO A 75 -11.54 -13.21 1.14
CA PRO A 75 -10.25 -13.26 1.81
C PRO A 75 -9.13 -12.70 0.91
N LEU A 76 -8.54 -11.58 1.34
CA LEU A 76 -7.63 -10.80 0.50
C LEU A 76 -6.42 -11.63 0.06
N PHE A 77 -5.83 -12.37 1.00
CA PHE A 77 -4.61 -13.14 0.74
C PHE A 77 -4.85 -14.34 -0.20
N ASP A 78 -6.04 -14.95 -0.14
CA ASP A 78 -6.44 -15.95 -1.14
C ASP A 78 -6.71 -15.31 -2.50
N SER A 79 -7.29 -14.10 -2.50
CA SER A 79 -7.57 -13.36 -3.73
C SER A 79 -6.31 -12.98 -4.48
N VAL A 80 -5.23 -12.57 -3.79
CA VAL A 80 -3.95 -12.22 -4.43
C VAL A 80 -3.19 -13.45 -4.94
N GLU A 81 -3.29 -14.58 -4.25
CA GLU A 81 -2.71 -15.86 -4.70
C GLU A 81 -3.31 -16.29 -6.04
N ILE A 82 -4.63 -16.18 -6.20
CA ILE A 82 -5.33 -16.46 -7.46
C ILE A 82 -5.01 -15.40 -8.52
N LEU A 83 -4.86 -14.14 -8.12
CA LEU A 83 -4.64 -13.02 -9.04
C LEU A 83 -3.26 -13.07 -9.71
N GLY A 84 -2.24 -13.49 -8.96
CA GLY A 84 -0.85 -13.57 -9.41
C GLY A 84 -0.11 -12.23 -9.47
N LYS A 85 1.22 -12.32 -9.55
CA LYS A 85 2.18 -11.21 -9.49
C LYS A 85 1.86 -10.06 -10.45
N ASP A 86 1.74 -10.34 -11.74
CA ASP A 86 1.66 -9.28 -12.76
C ASP A 86 0.40 -8.41 -12.60
N ARG A 87 -0.74 -9.06 -12.34
CA ARG A 87 -2.00 -8.35 -12.13
C ARG A 87 -2.03 -7.62 -10.79
N ALA A 88 -1.48 -8.21 -9.72
CA ALA A 88 -1.35 -7.54 -8.44
C ALA A 88 -0.48 -6.27 -8.56
N ARG A 89 0.69 -6.38 -9.20
CA ARG A 89 1.59 -5.26 -9.46
C ARG A 89 0.93 -4.17 -10.30
N ALA A 90 0.24 -4.53 -11.38
CA ALA A 90 -0.50 -3.58 -12.19
C ALA A 90 -1.57 -2.82 -11.38
N ARG A 91 -2.29 -3.51 -10.48
CA ARG A 91 -3.29 -2.87 -9.61
C ARG A 91 -2.66 -1.88 -8.62
N PHE A 92 -1.51 -2.21 -8.04
CA PHE A 92 -0.75 -1.27 -7.21
C PHE A 92 -0.34 -0.02 -7.97
N LEU A 93 0.26 -0.17 -9.15
CA LEU A 93 0.69 0.95 -9.97
C LEU A 93 -0.50 1.85 -10.34
N GLN A 94 -1.63 1.26 -10.74
CA GLN A 94 -2.86 2.01 -11.01
C GLN A 94 -3.39 2.77 -9.79
N ALA A 95 -3.34 2.17 -8.59
CA ALA A 95 -3.79 2.83 -7.37
C ALA A 95 -2.86 3.98 -6.96
N ILE A 96 -1.54 3.81 -7.13
CA ILE A 96 -0.54 4.86 -6.89
C ILE A 96 -0.75 6.02 -7.85
N GLU A 97 -0.95 5.75 -9.15
CA GLU A 97 -1.22 6.77 -10.16
C GLU A 97 -2.53 7.52 -9.87
N PHE A 98 -3.59 6.80 -9.50
CA PHE A 98 -4.87 7.40 -9.12
C PHE A 98 -4.74 8.35 -7.91
N LEU A 99 -3.84 8.04 -6.97
CA LEU A 99 -3.55 8.89 -5.81
C LEU A 99 -2.68 10.12 -6.15
N GLY A 100 -2.29 10.30 -7.41
CA GLY A 100 -1.43 11.39 -7.89
C GLY A 100 0.05 11.04 -7.96
N GLY A 101 0.42 9.78 -7.71
CA GLY A 101 1.79 9.29 -7.74
C GLY A 101 2.65 9.75 -6.56
N VAL A 102 3.95 9.43 -6.63
CA VAL A 102 4.96 9.91 -5.68
C VAL A 102 5.95 10.79 -6.44
N SER A 103 6.07 12.07 -6.08
CA SER A 103 7.00 12.98 -6.75
C SER A 103 8.45 12.48 -6.68
N ASN A 104 9.27 12.78 -7.69
CA ASN A 104 10.67 12.32 -7.73
C ASN A 104 11.47 12.66 -6.46
N LYS A 105 11.23 13.85 -5.89
CA LYS A 105 11.86 14.29 -4.62
C LYS A 105 11.43 13.38 -3.47
N ARG A 106 10.13 13.12 -3.32
CA ARG A 106 9.60 12.22 -2.28
C ARG A 106 10.02 10.77 -2.51
N LEU A 107 10.05 10.29 -3.75
CA LEU A 107 10.47 8.93 -4.07
C LEU A 107 11.94 8.68 -3.70
N SER A 108 12.82 9.66 -3.94
CA SER A 108 14.23 9.60 -3.52
C SER A 108 14.36 9.57 -1.99
N ALA A 109 13.64 10.43 -1.28
CA ALA A 109 13.61 10.43 0.18
C ALA A 109 13.07 9.12 0.76
N LEU A 110 11.96 8.62 0.20
CA LEU A 110 11.34 7.36 0.58
C LEU A 110 12.29 6.18 0.33
N THR A 111 12.99 6.15 -0.81
CA THR A 111 13.98 5.12 -1.13
C THR A 111 15.13 5.11 -0.11
N LYS A 112 15.54 6.28 0.39
CA LYS A 112 16.57 6.37 1.44
C LYS A 112 16.04 5.80 2.76
N ALA A 113 14.89 6.29 3.22
CA ALA A 113 14.23 5.84 4.44
C ALA A 113 13.89 4.33 4.43
N TRP A 114 13.55 3.80 3.24
CA TRP A 114 13.29 2.39 3.03
C TRP A 114 14.48 1.47 3.31
N LYS A 115 15.72 1.95 3.05
CA LYS A 115 16.94 1.18 3.36
C LYS A 115 17.10 0.96 4.86
N ASP A 116 16.72 1.97 5.64
CA ASP A 116 16.74 1.92 7.10
C ASP A 116 15.47 1.27 7.69
N LYS A 117 14.49 0.90 6.83
CA LYS A 117 13.19 0.33 7.21
C LYS A 117 12.41 1.19 8.22
N ASP A 118 12.62 2.51 8.19
CA ASP A 118 11.84 3.48 8.96
C ASP A 118 11.28 4.55 8.02
N CYS A 119 9.99 4.48 7.73
CA CYS A 119 9.28 5.42 6.85
C CYS A 119 8.17 6.18 7.59
N LYS A 120 8.25 6.29 8.92
CA LYS A 120 7.19 6.93 9.73
C LYS A 120 6.98 8.40 9.40
N GLU A 121 8.03 9.10 8.96
CA GLU A 121 7.97 10.50 8.54
C GLU A 121 7.10 10.75 7.31
N PHE A 122 6.77 9.69 6.55
CA PHE A 122 5.94 9.73 5.34
C PHE A 122 4.45 9.54 5.63
N VAL A 123 4.07 9.36 6.90
CA VAL A 123 2.68 9.21 7.31
C VAL A 123 2.16 10.54 7.84
N GLU A 124 1.59 11.32 6.95
CA GLU A 124 0.95 12.59 7.26
C GLU A 124 -0.52 12.34 7.59
N LYS A 125 -0.96 12.86 8.74
CA LYS A 125 -2.37 12.78 9.10
C LYS A 125 -3.15 13.75 8.24
N SER A 126 -4.16 13.26 7.52
CA SER A 126 -5.09 14.14 6.83
C SER A 126 -5.85 14.94 7.88
N THR A 127 -5.57 16.24 7.98
CA THR A 127 -6.32 17.21 8.78
C THR A 127 -7.64 17.51 8.07
N ALA A 128 -8.50 16.50 7.95
CA ALA A 128 -9.84 16.65 7.43
C ALA A 128 -10.81 16.08 8.47
N GLN A 129 -11.59 17.01 9.02
CA GLN A 129 -12.70 16.85 9.96
C GLN A 129 -13.77 15.88 9.45
#